data_AF-A0A830EIN0-F1
#
_entry.id   AF-A0A830EIN0-F1
#
_cell.length_a   1.000
_cell.length_b   1.000
_cell.length_c   1.000
_cell.angle_alpha   90.00
_cell.angle_beta   90.00
_cell.angle_gamma   90.00
#
_symmetry.space_group_name_H-M   'P 1'
#
loop_
_entity.id
_entity.type
_entity.pdbx_description
1 polymer ?
#
loop_
_entity_poly.entity_id
_entity_poly.type
_entity_poly.pdbx_seq_one_letter_code
_entity_poly.pdbx_strand_id
1 'polypeptide(L)'
;MIFLNKLIDFRVMALSDISNLMAGLGKLFKPYKRAFPEFRSLPSKGVSRDELLSILRKMASEEDKSWKNGKVSGAVYNGSDDLVSLYEEVFSIYPLANPLHPDVWPSLVKLESEVVAMCANMLHGDGNVRGSITVGGTESILLAMKTYRDYYRHKKGIIEPEIIIPKSAHAAFLKAAEYFNIRVKIVDLDDKFRVDVEKVKNAITKNTIAIMGSAPNFP
;
A
#
# COMPACT_ATOMS: atom_id res chain seq x y z
N MET A 1 -13.47 42.93 34.95
CA MET A 1 -14.17 41.65 35.23
C MET A 1 -14.67 40.92 33.98
N ILE A 2 -15.18 41.62 32.95
CA ILE A 2 -15.76 41.01 31.73
C ILE A 2 -14.72 40.28 30.83
N PHE A 3 -13.49 40.78 30.75
CA PHE A 3 -12.44 40.22 29.87
C PHE A 3 -11.88 38.88 30.38
N LEU A 4 -11.79 38.70 31.70
CA LEU A 4 -11.35 37.46 32.33
C LEU A 4 -12.39 36.33 32.15
N ASN A 5 -13.68 36.65 32.26
CA ASN A 5 -14.75 35.67 32.01
C ASN A 5 -14.76 35.19 30.55
N LYS A 6 -14.53 36.08 29.56
CA LYS A 6 -14.42 35.70 28.14
C LYS A 6 -13.20 34.82 27.83
N LEU A 7 -12.08 35.01 28.53
CA LEU A 7 -10.88 34.16 28.40
C LEU A 7 -11.07 32.78 29.04
N ILE A 8 -11.83 32.70 30.13
CA ILE A 8 -12.23 31.43 30.75
C ILE A 8 -13.19 30.68 29.81
N ASP A 9 -14.20 31.34 29.27
CA ASP A 9 -15.13 30.76 28.28
C ASP A 9 -14.39 30.23 27.04
N PHE A 10 -13.44 30.99 26.49
CA PHE A 10 -12.67 30.55 25.32
C PHE A 10 -11.79 29.34 25.61
N ARG A 11 -11.17 29.26 26.80
CA ARG A 11 -10.40 28.09 27.24
C ARG A 11 -11.29 26.87 27.46
N VAL A 12 -12.46 27.05 28.04
CA VAL A 12 -13.44 25.97 28.24
C VAL A 12 -13.95 25.45 26.88
N MET A 13 -14.25 26.35 25.94
CA MET A 13 -14.64 25.99 24.58
C MET A 13 -13.54 25.22 23.85
N ALA A 14 -12.30 25.73 23.84
CA ALA A 14 -11.16 25.06 23.21
C ALA A 14 -10.85 23.70 23.84
N LEU A 15 -10.98 23.55 25.16
CA LEU A 15 -10.82 22.26 25.85
C LEU A 15 -11.95 21.29 25.53
N SER A 16 -13.19 21.77 25.38
CA SER A 16 -14.32 20.95 24.93
C SER A 16 -14.15 20.49 23.49
N ASP A 17 -13.63 21.35 22.61
CA ASP A 17 -13.36 21.01 21.20
C ASP A 17 -12.24 19.99 21.07
N ILE A 18 -11.15 20.14 21.83
CA ILE A 18 -10.08 19.14 21.90
C ILE A 18 -10.60 17.81 22.46
N SER A 19 -11.44 17.85 23.49
CA SER A 19 -12.01 16.64 24.09
C SER A 19 -12.95 15.93 23.12
N ASN A 20 -13.78 16.68 22.39
CA ASN A 20 -14.67 16.16 21.36
C ASN A 20 -13.87 15.57 20.19
N LEU A 21 -12.81 16.25 19.75
CA LEU A 21 -11.89 15.76 18.73
C LEU A 21 -11.22 14.46 19.18
N MET A 22 -10.68 14.41 20.40
CA MET A 22 -10.04 13.21 20.95
C MET A 22 -11.03 12.06 21.15
N ALA A 23 -12.28 12.35 21.52
CA ALA A 23 -13.33 11.35 21.58
C ALA A 23 -13.70 10.82 20.17
N GLY A 24 -13.77 11.71 19.17
CA GLY A 24 -13.99 11.36 17.77
C GLY A 24 -12.86 10.49 17.21
N LEU A 25 -11.61 10.90 17.41
CA LEU A 25 -10.41 10.13 17.05
C LEU A 25 -10.37 8.80 17.83
N GLY A 26 -10.79 8.79 19.09
CA GLY A 26 -10.90 7.58 19.90
C GLY A 26 -11.89 6.56 19.31
N LYS A 27 -13.04 7.03 18.83
CA LYS A 27 -14.01 6.18 18.12
C LYS A 27 -13.48 5.71 16.77
N LEU A 28 -12.74 6.55 16.06
CA LEU A 28 -12.16 6.22 14.76
C LEU A 28 -11.02 5.18 14.85
N PHE A 29 -10.07 5.39 15.77
CA PHE A 29 -8.87 4.54 15.88
C PHE A 29 -9.03 3.35 16.82
N LYS A 30 -10.01 3.38 17.73
CA LYS A 30 -10.27 2.30 18.70
C LYS A 30 -11.77 1.99 18.81
N PRO A 31 -12.44 1.67 17.69
CA PRO A 31 -13.89 1.43 17.67
C PRO A 31 -14.32 0.26 18.57
N TYR A 32 -13.40 -0.66 18.86
CA TYR A 32 -13.63 -1.88 19.65
C TYR A 32 -13.22 -1.77 21.12
N LYS A 33 -12.73 -0.61 21.56
CA LYS A 33 -12.30 -0.42 22.95
C LYS A 33 -13.47 -0.76 23.88
N ARG A 34 -13.26 -1.73 24.79
CA ARG A 34 -14.29 -2.29 25.71
C ARG A 34 -15.46 -3.03 25.05
N ALA A 35 -15.45 -3.25 23.73
CA ALA A 35 -16.49 -4.02 23.04
C ALA A 35 -16.18 -5.53 22.98
N PHE A 36 -14.91 -5.89 23.11
CA PHE A 36 -14.38 -7.26 23.08
C PHE A 36 -13.27 -7.43 24.13
N PRO A 37 -12.87 -8.66 24.47
CA PRO A 37 -11.72 -8.91 25.34
C PRO A 37 -10.44 -8.20 24.84
N GLU A 38 -9.76 -7.49 25.73
CA GLU A 38 -8.47 -6.84 25.44
C GLU A 38 -7.32 -7.74 25.91
N PHE A 39 -6.50 -8.23 24.98
CA PHE A 39 -5.30 -9.00 25.31
C PHE A 39 -4.07 -8.09 25.29
N ARG A 40 -3.44 -7.87 26.45
CA ARG A 40 -2.16 -7.13 26.59
C ARG A 40 -0.96 -8.02 26.85
N SER A 41 -1.22 -9.31 27.03
CA SER A 41 -0.26 -10.40 27.16
C SER A 41 -0.90 -11.66 26.61
N LEU A 42 -0.11 -12.69 26.34
CA LEU A 42 -0.65 -14.02 26.03
C LEU A 42 -1.55 -14.48 27.20
N PRO A 43 -2.76 -14.99 26.93
CA PRO A 43 -3.64 -15.46 27.99
C PRO A 43 -3.08 -16.75 28.58
N SER A 44 -3.18 -16.90 29.91
CA SER A 44 -2.69 -18.10 30.61
C SER A 44 -3.48 -19.37 30.26
N LYS A 45 -4.68 -19.22 29.73
CA LYS A 45 -5.50 -20.27 29.13
C LYS A 45 -5.86 -19.87 27.71
N GLY A 46 -5.77 -20.80 26.77
CA GLY A 46 -6.17 -20.56 25.39
C GLY A 46 -7.64 -20.15 25.30
N VAL A 47 -7.93 -19.15 24.47
CA VAL A 47 -9.30 -18.78 24.10
C VAL A 47 -9.90 -19.95 23.31
N SER A 48 -11.15 -20.30 23.58
CA SER A 48 -11.80 -21.38 22.85
C SER A 48 -11.94 -21.02 21.37
N ARG A 49 -11.94 -22.02 20.49
CA ARG A 49 -12.10 -21.81 19.04
C ARG A 49 -13.38 -21.03 18.72
N ASP A 50 -14.49 -21.39 19.35
CA ASP A 50 -15.80 -20.78 19.08
C ASP A 50 -15.86 -19.32 19.54
N GLU A 51 -15.28 -19.02 20.71
CA GLU A 51 -15.16 -17.65 21.21
C GLU A 51 -14.30 -16.79 20.29
N LEU A 52 -13.13 -17.31 19.87
CA LEU A 52 -12.23 -16.59 18.95
C LEU A 52 -12.92 -16.28 17.62
N LEU A 53 -13.56 -17.28 17.00
CA LEU A 53 -14.26 -17.11 15.73
C LEU A 53 -15.47 -16.18 15.86
N SER A 54 -16.21 -16.24 16.97
CA SER A 54 -17.32 -15.33 17.23
C SER A 54 -16.88 -13.86 17.29
N ILE A 55 -15.77 -13.58 17.99
CA ILE A 55 -15.19 -12.23 18.09
C ILE A 55 -14.78 -11.72 16.71
N LEU A 56 -13.99 -12.50 15.96
CA LEU A 56 -13.47 -12.10 14.65
C LEU A 56 -14.60 -11.87 13.64
N ARG A 57 -15.59 -12.78 13.57
CA ARG A 57 -16.75 -12.63 12.67
C ARG A 57 -17.58 -11.41 12.99
N LYS A 58 -17.75 -11.08 14.27
CA LYS A 58 -18.50 -9.88 14.69
C LYS A 58 -17.77 -8.60 14.27
N MET A 59 -16.45 -8.53 14.43
CA MET A 59 -15.66 -7.38 13.95
C MET A 59 -15.77 -7.23 12.44
N ALA A 60 -15.46 -8.29 11.69
CA ALA A 60 -15.51 -8.29 10.22
C ALA A 60 -16.91 -7.90 9.70
N SER A 61 -17.98 -8.45 10.30
CA SER A 61 -19.35 -8.11 9.90
C SER A 61 -19.72 -6.65 10.14
N GLU A 62 -19.14 -5.97 11.13
CA GLU A 62 -19.36 -4.53 11.36
C GLU A 62 -18.55 -3.68 10.37
N GLU A 63 -17.30 -4.06 10.11
CA GLU A 63 -16.41 -3.40 9.14
C GLU A 63 -16.97 -3.46 7.73
N ASP A 64 -17.48 -4.62 7.33
CA ASP A 64 -17.97 -4.88 5.99
C ASP A 64 -19.18 -4.02 5.59
N LYS A 65 -19.98 -3.58 6.56
CA LYS A 65 -21.13 -2.70 6.31
C LYS A 65 -20.72 -1.41 5.61
N SER A 66 -19.49 -0.94 5.84
CA SER A 66 -19.00 0.32 5.31
C SER A 66 -18.74 0.25 3.80
N TRP A 67 -18.12 -0.84 3.32
CA TRP A 67 -17.71 -0.96 1.92
C TRP A 67 -18.73 -1.71 1.06
N LYS A 68 -19.55 -2.63 1.62
CA LYS A 68 -20.56 -3.40 0.86
C LYS A 68 -21.64 -2.54 0.20
N ASN A 69 -21.87 -1.33 0.68
CA ASN A 69 -22.83 -0.39 0.09
C ASN A 69 -22.20 0.53 -0.99
N GLY A 70 -20.94 0.28 -1.37
CA GLY A 70 -20.24 1.03 -2.42
C GLY A 70 -19.83 2.46 -2.05
N LYS A 71 -19.87 2.84 -0.76
CA LYS A 71 -19.54 4.20 -0.30
C LYS A 71 -18.07 4.41 0.06
N VAL A 72 -17.23 3.39 -0.13
CA VAL A 72 -15.79 3.47 0.13
C VAL A 72 -15.07 3.52 -1.22
N SER A 73 -14.35 4.61 -1.47
CA SER A 73 -13.55 4.77 -2.70
C SER A 73 -12.33 3.83 -2.67
N GLY A 74 -12.12 3.07 -3.75
CA GLY A 74 -11.05 2.08 -3.81
C GLY A 74 -11.26 0.97 -2.77
N ALA A 75 -10.24 0.72 -1.94
CA ALA A 75 -10.20 -0.26 -0.84
C ALA A 75 -10.54 -1.72 -1.21
N VAL A 76 -11.78 -2.00 -1.63
CA VAL A 76 -12.26 -3.32 -2.07
C VAL A 76 -12.65 -3.22 -3.55
N TYR A 77 -11.84 -3.83 -4.42
CA TYR A 77 -12.02 -3.75 -5.88
C TYR A 77 -13.10 -4.70 -6.40
N ASN A 78 -13.26 -5.86 -5.76
CA ASN A 78 -14.34 -6.80 -6.03
C ASN A 78 -14.66 -7.54 -4.73
N GLY A 79 -15.92 -7.53 -4.33
CA GLY A 79 -16.44 -8.20 -3.14
C GLY A 79 -17.68 -9.03 -3.41
N SER A 80 -17.82 -9.60 -4.62
CA SER A 80 -18.91 -10.51 -4.94
C SER A 80 -18.78 -11.82 -4.16
N ASP A 81 -19.90 -12.34 -3.68
CA ASP A 81 -19.93 -13.56 -2.85
C ASP A 81 -19.27 -14.75 -3.56
N ASP A 82 -19.49 -14.91 -4.88
CA ASP A 82 -18.86 -15.98 -5.68
C ASP A 82 -17.33 -15.92 -5.67
N LEU A 83 -16.75 -14.71 -5.74
CA LEU A 83 -15.30 -14.54 -5.75
C LEU A 83 -14.71 -14.75 -4.36
N VAL A 84 -15.42 -14.27 -3.33
CA VAL A 84 -15.04 -14.51 -1.93
C VAL A 84 -15.04 -16.01 -1.62
N SER A 85 -16.08 -16.74 -2.03
CA SER A 85 -16.17 -18.20 -1.87
C SER A 85 -15.00 -18.91 -2.56
N LEU A 86 -14.68 -18.51 -3.79
CA LEU A 86 -13.53 -19.07 -4.52
C LEU A 86 -12.20 -18.81 -3.78
N TYR A 87 -12.00 -17.61 -3.22
CA TYR A 87 -10.80 -17.32 -2.45
C TYR A 87 -10.70 -18.19 -1.20
N GLU A 88 -11.79 -18.38 -0.45
CA GLU A 88 -11.81 -19.24 0.72
C GLU A 88 -11.41 -20.69 0.38
N GLU A 89 -11.96 -21.22 -0.72
CA GLU A 89 -11.60 -22.56 -1.21
C GLU A 89 -10.12 -22.65 -1.60
N VAL A 90 -9.61 -21.70 -2.40
CA VAL A 90 -8.21 -21.70 -2.85
C VAL A 90 -7.23 -21.57 -1.68
N PHE A 91 -7.48 -20.64 -0.74
CA PHE A 91 -6.62 -20.48 0.44
C PHE A 91 -6.61 -21.72 1.34
N SER A 92 -7.73 -22.45 1.40
CA SER A 92 -7.82 -23.69 2.19
C SER A 92 -6.95 -24.83 1.64
N ILE A 93 -6.58 -24.78 0.35
CA ILE A 93 -5.72 -25.79 -0.30
C ILE A 93 -4.24 -25.59 0.10
N TYR A 94 -3.81 -24.33 0.28
CA TYR A 94 -2.41 -23.97 0.53
C TYR A 94 -2.16 -23.17 1.84
N PRO A 95 -2.74 -23.55 2.99
CA PRO A 95 -2.68 -22.74 4.21
C PRO A 95 -1.27 -22.62 4.82
N LEU A 96 -0.37 -23.53 4.45
CA LEU A 96 1.01 -23.62 4.96
C LEU A 96 2.06 -23.46 3.86
N ALA A 97 1.64 -23.16 2.62
CA ALA A 97 2.56 -23.15 1.50
C ALA A 97 3.54 -21.98 1.62
N ASN A 98 4.81 -22.25 1.31
CA ASN A 98 5.88 -21.26 1.40
C ASN A 98 6.73 -21.29 0.12
N PRO A 99 6.66 -20.24 -0.73
CA PRO A 99 7.37 -20.23 -2.03
C PRO A 99 8.90 -20.22 -1.89
N LEU A 100 9.45 -20.03 -0.68
CA LEU A 100 10.88 -20.20 -0.41
C LEU A 100 11.36 -21.66 -0.63
N HIS A 101 10.45 -22.63 -0.56
CA HIS A 101 10.75 -24.06 -0.73
C HIS A 101 10.09 -24.62 -1.99
N PRO A 102 10.61 -24.30 -3.19
CA PRO A 102 10.04 -24.75 -4.47
C PRO A 102 10.12 -26.27 -4.66
N ASP A 103 10.99 -26.95 -3.93
CA ASP A 103 11.11 -28.40 -3.86
C ASP A 103 9.91 -29.06 -3.14
N VAL A 104 9.32 -28.35 -2.17
CA VAL A 104 8.16 -28.82 -1.40
C VAL A 104 6.85 -28.38 -2.07
N TRP A 105 6.79 -27.15 -2.58
CA TRP A 105 5.59 -26.59 -3.25
C TRP A 105 5.87 -26.18 -4.71
N PRO A 106 6.19 -27.14 -5.60
CA PRO A 106 6.47 -26.83 -7.00
C PRO A 106 5.24 -26.26 -7.74
N SER A 107 4.03 -26.53 -7.26
CA SER A 107 2.82 -25.91 -7.80
C SER A 107 2.82 -24.39 -7.67
N LEU A 108 3.38 -23.82 -6.60
CA LEU A 108 3.47 -22.37 -6.44
C LEU A 108 4.39 -21.74 -7.50
N VAL A 109 5.53 -22.35 -7.80
CA VAL A 109 6.45 -21.88 -8.85
C VAL A 109 5.73 -21.81 -10.20
N LYS A 110 4.93 -22.84 -10.52
CA LYS A 110 4.10 -22.86 -11.72
C LYS A 110 3.10 -21.70 -11.72
N LEU A 111 2.32 -21.56 -10.64
CA LEU A 111 1.27 -20.54 -10.53
C LEU A 111 1.84 -19.12 -10.63
N GLU A 112 2.92 -18.82 -9.90
CA GLU A 112 3.58 -17.51 -9.95
C GLU A 112 4.14 -17.21 -11.35
N SER A 113 4.75 -18.21 -12.00
CA SER A 113 5.27 -18.07 -13.37
C SER A 113 4.15 -17.79 -14.38
N GLU A 114 3.01 -18.47 -14.24
CA GLU A 114 1.85 -18.29 -15.11
C GLU A 114 1.21 -16.91 -14.92
N VAL A 115 1.08 -16.43 -13.67
CA VAL A 115 0.58 -15.07 -13.42
C VAL A 115 1.49 -14.03 -14.06
N VAL A 116 2.82 -14.15 -13.91
CA VAL A 116 3.78 -13.25 -14.57
C VAL A 116 3.63 -13.31 -16.10
N ALA A 117 3.51 -14.51 -16.68
CA ALA A 117 3.35 -14.68 -18.12
C ALA A 117 2.03 -14.08 -18.64
N MET A 118 0.91 -14.30 -17.94
CA MET A 118 -0.39 -13.72 -18.29
C MET A 118 -0.36 -12.20 -18.22
N CYS A 119 0.24 -11.61 -17.16
CA CYS A 119 0.40 -10.17 -17.04
C CYS A 119 1.30 -9.59 -18.14
N ALA A 120 2.42 -10.25 -18.46
CA ALA A 120 3.30 -9.84 -19.54
C ALA A 120 2.56 -9.83 -20.89
N ASN A 121 1.82 -10.89 -21.20
CA ASN A 121 1.01 -10.97 -22.43
C ASN A 121 -0.10 -9.91 -22.47
N MET A 122 -0.80 -9.69 -21.36
CA MET A 122 -1.82 -8.64 -21.24
C MET A 122 -1.25 -7.24 -21.49
N LEU A 123 0.02 -7.01 -21.15
CA LEU A 123 0.75 -5.76 -21.37
C LEU A 123 1.60 -5.78 -22.66
N HIS A 124 1.28 -6.68 -23.60
CA HIS A 124 1.94 -6.79 -24.91
C HIS A 124 3.46 -7.02 -24.86
N GLY A 125 3.93 -7.74 -23.84
CA GLY A 125 5.32 -8.14 -23.71
C GLY A 125 5.77 -9.13 -24.79
N ASP A 126 7.06 -9.10 -25.13
CA ASP A 126 7.68 -10.07 -26.03
C ASP A 126 8.19 -11.32 -25.27
N GLY A 127 8.80 -12.26 -26.00
CA GLY A 127 9.39 -13.47 -25.42
C GLY A 127 10.58 -13.22 -24.47
N ASN A 128 11.05 -11.98 -24.33
CA ASN A 128 12.16 -11.61 -23.44
C ASN A 128 11.67 -10.99 -22.12
N VAL A 129 10.40 -10.61 -22.01
CA VAL A 129 9.85 -10.05 -20.76
C VAL A 129 9.88 -11.09 -19.65
N ARG A 130 10.40 -10.70 -18.48
CA ARG A 130 10.48 -11.49 -17.26
C ARG A 130 9.97 -10.66 -16.08
N GLY A 131 9.60 -11.32 -15.00
CA GLY A 131 9.13 -10.66 -13.79
C GLY A 131 9.05 -11.61 -12.60
N SER A 132 8.54 -11.10 -11.48
CA SER A 132 8.30 -11.84 -10.25
C SER A 132 7.02 -11.34 -9.59
N ILE A 133 6.36 -12.21 -8.82
CA ILE A 133 5.28 -11.79 -7.92
C ILE A 133 5.86 -11.00 -6.75
N THR A 134 5.10 -10.03 -6.25
CA THR A 134 5.44 -9.16 -5.11
C THR A 134 4.21 -9.01 -4.23
N VAL A 135 4.37 -8.62 -2.97
CA VAL A 135 3.25 -8.49 -2.01
C VAL A 135 2.35 -7.28 -2.27
N GLY A 136 2.74 -6.38 -3.18
CA GLY A 136 1.92 -5.26 -3.63
C GLY A 136 2.71 -4.18 -4.36
N GLY A 137 2.00 -3.18 -4.91
CA GLY A 137 2.59 -2.17 -5.80
C GLY A 137 3.74 -1.37 -5.19
N THR A 138 3.77 -1.17 -3.87
CA THR A 138 4.92 -0.52 -3.21
C THR A 138 6.19 -1.36 -3.33
N GLU A 139 6.12 -2.68 -3.11
CA GLU A 139 7.28 -3.55 -3.28
C GLU A 139 7.71 -3.60 -4.74
N SER A 140 6.77 -3.68 -5.69
CA SER A 140 7.09 -3.66 -7.12
C SER A 140 7.88 -2.39 -7.52
N ILE A 141 7.48 -1.22 -7.02
CA ILE A 141 8.20 0.04 -7.23
C ILE A 141 9.60 0.01 -6.58
N LEU A 142 9.70 -0.45 -5.34
CA LEU A 142 10.98 -0.56 -4.63
C LEU A 142 11.96 -1.46 -5.39
N LEU A 143 11.52 -2.64 -5.82
CA LEU A 143 12.34 -3.59 -6.57
C LEU A 143 12.77 -3.02 -7.92
N ALA A 144 11.88 -2.33 -8.63
CA ALA A 144 12.25 -1.65 -9.89
C ALA A 144 13.34 -0.60 -9.67
N MET A 145 13.19 0.28 -8.66
CA MET A 145 14.18 1.34 -8.37
C MET A 145 15.53 0.77 -7.94
N LYS A 146 15.53 -0.24 -7.06
CA LYS A 146 16.75 -0.98 -6.69
C LYS A 146 17.41 -1.59 -7.92
N THR A 147 16.63 -2.20 -8.81
CA THR A 147 17.14 -2.85 -10.03
C THR A 147 17.81 -1.85 -10.97
N TYR A 148 17.17 -0.72 -11.26
CA TYR A 148 17.79 0.35 -12.07
C TYR A 148 19.08 0.88 -11.44
N ARG A 149 19.07 1.12 -10.12
CA ARG A 149 20.25 1.58 -9.38
C ARG A 149 21.42 0.61 -9.53
N ASP A 150 21.20 -0.66 -9.23
CA ASP A 150 22.26 -1.67 -9.23
C ASP A 150 22.76 -1.93 -10.65
N TYR A 151 21.85 -2.02 -11.63
CA TYR A 151 22.19 -2.20 -13.04
C TYR A 151 23.07 -1.07 -13.56
N TYR A 152 22.70 0.20 -13.34
CA TYR A 152 23.48 1.33 -13.85
C TYR A 152 24.74 1.63 -13.04
N ARG A 153 24.78 1.26 -11.75
CA ARG A 153 26.03 1.22 -10.99
C ARG A 153 27.01 0.24 -11.63
N HIS A 154 26.59 -0.98 -11.93
CA HIS A 154 27.45 -2.00 -12.53
C HIS A 154 27.83 -1.65 -13.97
N LYS A 155 26.87 -1.25 -14.81
CA LYS A 155 27.08 -1.05 -16.25
C LYS A 155 27.72 0.28 -16.62
N LYS A 156 27.52 1.33 -15.81
CA LYS A 156 27.96 2.70 -16.11
C LYS A 156 28.76 3.36 -14.98
N GLY A 157 28.96 2.70 -13.84
CA GLY A 157 29.69 3.28 -12.70
C GLY A 157 28.97 4.43 -12.01
N ILE A 158 27.65 4.55 -12.16
CA ILE A 158 26.88 5.64 -11.52
C ILE A 158 26.79 5.40 -10.01
N ILE A 159 27.48 6.23 -9.23
CA ILE A 159 27.48 6.16 -7.76
C ILE A 159 26.50 7.14 -7.09
N GLU A 160 26.08 8.19 -7.80
CA GLU A 160 25.06 9.15 -7.35
C GLU A 160 23.82 9.10 -8.27
N PRO A 161 23.00 8.04 -8.17
CA PRO A 161 21.89 7.81 -9.09
C PRO A 161 20.78 8.85 -8.93
N GLU A 162 20.16 9.23 -10.05
CA GLU A 162 19.03 10.16 -10.12
C GLU A 162 17.81 9.50 -10.80
N ILE A 163 16.60 9.73 -10.28
CA ILE A 163 15.34 9.39 -10.96
C ILE A 163 14.54 10.66 -11.23
N ILE A 164 13.77 10.65 -12.32
CA ILE A 164 12.86 11.74 -12.67
C ILE A 164 11.43 11.24 -12.50
N ILE A 165 10.65 11.91 -11.67
CA ILE A 165 9.25 11.56 -11.37
C ILE A 165 8.32 12.78 -11.52
N PRO A 166 7.08 12.60 -11.98
CA PRO A 166 6.07 13.65 -11.91
C PRO A 166 5.67 13.96 -10.46
N LYS A 167 5.15 15.16 -10.20
CA LYS A 167 4.58 15.54 -8.89
C LYS A 167 3.43 14.63 -8.43
N SER A 168 2.73 13.98 -9.36
CA SER A 168 1.66 13.00 -9.09
C SER A 168 2.16 11.56 -8.90
N ALA A 169 3.48 11.33 -8.90
CA ALA A 169 4.03 10.00 -8.68
C ALA A 169 3.62 9.43 -7.32
N HIS A 170 3.45 8.10 -7.26
CA HIS A 170 3.15 7.41 -6.02
C HIS A 170 4.23 7.67 -4.97
N ALA A 171 3.85 7.88 -3.70
CA ALA A 171 4.80 8.17 -2.62
C ALA A 171 5.88 7.09 -2.40
N ALA A 172 5.66 5.88 -2.92
CA ALA A 172 6.65 4.78 -2.90
C ALA A 172 7.95 5.13 -3.63
N PHE A 173 7.95 6.04 -4.61
CA PHE A 173 9.19 6.48 -5.26
C PHE A 173 10.08 7.30 -4.32
N LEU A 174 9.47 8.12 -3.46
CA LEU A 174 10.20 8.85 -2.41
C LEU A 174 10.75 7.89 -1.36
N LYS A 175 9.95 6.88 -0.95
CA LYS A 175 10.44 5.80 -0.07
C LYS A 175 11.61 5.03 -0.69
N ALA A 176 11.52 4.69 -1.98
CA ALA A 176 12.60 4.01 -2.69
C ALA A 176 13.87 4.86 -2.74
N ALA A 177 13.72 6.16 -2.98
CA ALA A 177 14.81 7.10 -3.02
C ALA A 177 15.57 7.19 -1.68
N GLU A 178 14.83 7.27 -0.57
CA GLU A 178 15.40 7.25 0.77
C GLU A 178 16.08 5.90 1.07
N TYR A 179 15.40 4.77 0.82
CA TYR A 179 15.95 3.44 1.15
C TYR A 179 17.20 3.09 0.35
N PHE A 180 17.27 3.55 -0.90
CA PHE A 180 18.29 3.11 -1.85
C PHE A 180 19.31 4.19 -2.20
N ASN A 181 19.24 5.36 -1.54
CA ASN A 181 20.09 6.53 -1.77
C ASN A 181 20.07 6.98 -3.24
N ILE A 182 18.87 7.28 -3.74
CA ILE A 182 18.64 7.79 -5.10
C ILE A 182 18.14 9.23 -5.01
N ARG A 183 18.75 10.15 -5.74
CA ARG A 183 18.29 11.54 -5.83
C ARG A 183 17.02 11.62 -6.68
N VAL A 184 16.03 12.36 -6.22
CA VAL A 184 14.75 12.54 -6.94
C VAL A 184 14.69 13.92 -7.57
N LYS A 185 14.35 13.96 -8.86
CA LYS A 185 13.97 15.17 -9.58
C LYS A 185 12.48 15.14 -9.84
N ILE A 186 11.75 16.04 -9.19
CA ILE A 186 10.29 16.16 -9.35
C ILE A 186 9.99 17.15 -10.46
N VAL A 187 9.14 16.75 -11.40
CA VAL A 187 8.67 17.58 -12.52
C VAL A 187 7.21 17.95 -12.32
N ASP A 188 6.88 19.22 -12.56
CA ASP A 188 5.52 19.75 -12.46
C ASP A 188 4.58 19.18 -13.54
N LEU A 189 3.29 19.33 -13.26
CA LEU A 189 2.21 18.94 -14.17
C LEU A 189 1.72 20.14 -14.99
N ASP A 190 1.12 19.84 -16.14
CA ASP A 190 0.35 20.79 -16.95
C ASP A 190 -1.03 21.08 -16.32
N ASP A 191 -1.80 21.96 -16.97
CA ASP A 191 -3.17 22.32 -16.59
C ASP A 191 -4.17 21.15 -16.68
N LYS A 192 -3.75 20.04 -17.30
CA LYS A 192 -4.50 18.78 -17.43
C LYS A 192 -3.98 17.69 -16.50
N PHE A 193 -3.16 18.05 -15.50
CA PHE A 193 -2.59 17.14 -14.50
C PHE A 193 -1.71 16.03 -15.08
N ARG A 194 -1.09 16.26 -16.25
CA ARG A 194 -0.12 15.37 -16.88
C ARG A 194 1.28 15.94 -16.76
N VAL A 195 2.31 15.10 -16.76
CA VAL A 195 3.69 15.58 -16.69
C VAL A 195 4.07 16.35 -17.95
N ASP A 196 4.78 17.47 -17.78
CA ASP A 196 5.40 18.21 -18.87
C ASP A 196 6.65 17.46 -19.39
N VAL A 197 6.53 16.86 -20.58
CA VAL A 197 7.58 16.00 -21.17
C VAL A 197 8.83 16.80 -21.55
N GLU A 198 8.70 18.08 -21.95
CA GLU A 198 9.87 18.91 -22.25
C GLU A 198 10.65 19.24 -20.98
N LYS A 199 9.96 19.46 -19.84
CA LYS A 199 10.64 19.59 -18.55
C LYS A 199 11.30 18.28 -18.11
N VAL A 200 10.69 17.12 -18.34
CA VAL A 200 11.32 15.81 -18.09
C VAL A 200 12.62 15.68 -18.89
N LYS A 201 12.57 15.99 -20.20
CA LYS A 201 13.73 15.95 -21.09
C LYS A 201 14.86 16.86 -20.59
N ASN A 202 14.54 18.08 -20.17
CA ASN A 202 15.52 19.05 -19.65
C ASN A 202 16.10 18.65 -18.28
N ALA A 203 15.43 17.78 -17.52
CA ALA A 203 15.89 17.31 -16.21
C ALA A 203 16.89 16.14 -16.28
N ILE A 204 17.05 15.50 -17.46
CA ILE A 204 17.94 14.37 -17.68
C ILE A 204 19.41 14.79 -17.51
N THR A 205 20.17 13.97 -16.78
CA THR A 205 21.63 14.11 -16.62
C THR A 205 22.33 12.79 -16.89
N LYS A 206 23.66 12.82 -16.88
CA LYS A 206 24.50 11.61 -16.92
C LYS A 206 24.24 10.63 -15.77
N ASN A 207 23.62 11.08 -14.68
CA ASN A 207 23.31 10.28 -13.49
C ASN A 207 21.88 9.71 -13.50
N THR A 208 21.05 10.08 -14.47
CA THR A 208 19.66 9.62 -14.55
C THR A 208 19.61 8.12 -14.87
N ILE A 209 19.02 7.34 -13.95
CA ILE A 209 18.89 5.88 -14.06
C ILE A 209 17.47 5.44 -14.45
N ALA A 210 16.45 6.25 -14.20
CA ALA A 210 15.08 5.98 -14.62
C ALA A 210 14.25 7.25 -14.76
N ILE A 211 13.25 7.18 -15.65
CA ILE A 211 12.17 8.16 -15.82
C ILE A 211 10.87 7.40 -15.57
N MET A 212 10.00 7.95 -14.74
CA MET A 212 8.75 7.30 -14.32
C MET A 212 7.54 8.02 -14.94
N GLY A 213 6.52 7.25 -15.33
CA GLY A 213 5.19 7.73 -15.66
C GLY A 213 4.11 6.86 -14.99
N SER A 214 2.96 7.46 -14.68
CA SER A 214 1.81 6.77 -14.07
C SER A 214 0.71 6.51 -15.10
N ALA A 215 0.02 5.36 -15.02
CA ALA A 215 -1.05 4.98 -15.95
C ALA A 215 -2.23 4.28 -15.25
N PRO A 216 -3.18 5.02 -14.65
CA PRO A 216 -3.12 6.45 -14.31
C PRO A 216 -2.35 6.68 -12.99
N ASN A 217 -2.39 7.91 -12.48
CA ASN A 217 -1.89 8.23 -11.13
C ASN A 217 -3.01 8.12 -10.08
N PHE A 218 -2.63 8.03 -8.80
CA PHE A 218 -3.58 7.93 -7.67
C PHE A 218 -4.29 9.25 -7.31
N PRO A 219 -3.60 10.41 -7.30
CA PRO A 219 -4.26 11.71 -7.08
C PRO A 219 -5.35 12.06 -8.09
#